data_AF-A0A3Q9JP24-F1
#
_entry.id   AF-A0A3Q9JP24-F1
#
_cell.length_a   1.000
_cell.length_b   1.000
_cell.length_c   1.000
_cell.angle_alpha   90.00
_cell.angle_beta   90.00
_cell.angle_gamma   90.00
#
_symmetry.space_group_name_H-M   'P 1'
#
loop_
_entity.id
_entity.type
_entity.pdbx_description
1 polymer ?
#
loop_
_entity_poly.entity_id
_entity_poly.type
_entity_poly.pdbx_seq_one_letter_code
_entity_poly.pdbx_strand_id
1 'polypeptide(L)'
;QWDDITYNLTESREDVAFTFRQTDQNLYSRLTLTSAGSLEQFIWDPIGQEWNMLWSTPREKCDYYDLCGPYAYCDESTSPRCNCIEGFEPNNPQEWASGDVRGRCQRKERLNCPDDKFVRLRTVKLPDTTAAIVDKTKDLKDCKVMCARNCNCTAYANTDIRNGGSGCVIWVGGFADIRNYAAN
;
A
#
# COMPACT_ATOMS: atom_id res chain seq x y z
N GLN A 1 16.03 -10.41 15.91
CA GLN A 1 15.99 -10.36 17.38
C GLN A 1 14.68 -9.74 17.85
N TRP A 2 13.54 -10.29 17.38
CA TRP A 2 12.18 -10.12 17.93
C TRP A 2 11.32 -11.28 17.40
N ASP A 3 11.90 -12.48 17.39
CA ASP A 3 11.28 -13.65 16.75
C ASP A 3 10.17 -14.25 17.63
N ASP A 4 9.91 -13.61 18.78
CA ASP A 4 9.00 -14.08 19.81
C ASP A 4 7.56 -13.56 19.67
N ILE A 5 7.25 -12.80 18.62
CA ILE A 5 5.89 -12.32 18.32
C ILE A 5 5.47 -12.86 16.95
N THR A 6 4.40 -13.66 16.94
CA THR A 6 3.78 -14.15 15.72
C THR A 6 2.51 -13.38 15.41
N TYR A 7 2.43 -12.80 14.21
CA TYR A 7 1.25 -12.09 13.71
C TYR A 7 0.41 -13.02 12.82
N ASN A 8 -0.91 -12.84 12.84
CA ASN A 8 -1.81 -13.57 11.97
C ASN A 8 -3.00 -12.68 11.54
N LEU A 9 -3.34 -12.76 10.25
CA LEU A 9 -4.56 -12.20 9.69
C LEU A 9 -5.50 -13.36 9.37
N THR A 10 -6.59 -13.47 10.12
CA THR A 10 -7.66 -14.43 9.83
C THR A 10 -8.65 -13.76 8.88
N GLU A 11 -8.96 -14.43 7.78
CA GLU A 11 -9.99 -14.01 6.84
C GLU A 11 -10.85 -15.23 6.48
N SER A 12 -12.06 -15.28 7.05
CA SER A 12 -13.03 -16.33 6.84
C SER A 12 -14.40 -15.73 6.56
N ARG A 13 -15.43 -16.58 6.46
CA ARG A 13 -16.82 -16.13 6.37
C ARG A 13 -17.37 -15.59 7.69
N GLU A 14 -16.73 -15.95 8.80
CA GLU A 14 -17.17 -15.62 10.15
C GLU A 14 -16.39 -14.43 10.70
N ASP A 15 -15.07 -14.42 10.48
CA ASP A 15 -14.17 -13.45 11.08
C ASP A 15 -13.18 -12.88 10.05
N VAL A 16 -12.98 -11.57 10.13
CA VAL A 16 -11.85 -10.87 9.52
C VAL A 16 -11.14 -10.10 10.63
N ALA A 17 -10.03 -10.65 11.12
CA ALA A 17 -9.37 -10.15 12.31
C ALA A 17 -7.85 -10.26 12.21
N PHE A 18 -7.17 -9.19 12.61
CA PHE A 18 -5.74 -9.20 12.88
C PHE A 18 -5.50 -9.57 14.34
N THR A 19 -4.58 -10.51 14.58
CA THR A 19 -4.21 -10.99 15.90
C THR A 19 -2.70 -11.15 15.99
N PHE A 20 -2.16 -11.08 17.21
CA PHE A 20 -0.77 -11.43 17.47
C PHE A 20 -0.68 -12.23 18.77
N ARG A 21 0.33 -13.09 18.85
CA ARG A 21 0.62 -13.91 20.03
C ARG A 21 2.11 -13.91 20.32
N GLN A 22 2.46 -14.01 21.59
CA GLN A 22 3.82 -14.18 22.06
C GLN A 22 4.17 -15.67 22.11
N THR A 23 5.37 -16.04 21.70
CA THR A 23 5.89 -17.41 21.85
C THR A 23 6.62 -17.61 23.17
N ASP A 24 7.19 -16.54 23.73
CA ASP A 24 7.67 -16.50 25.11
C ASP A 24 6.55 -16.02 26.04
N GLN A 25 6.23 -16.82 27.06
CA GLN A 25 5.21 -16.51 28.07
C GLN A 25 5.61 -15.37 29.01
N ASN A 26 6.90 -15.08 29.13
CA ASN A 26 7.41 -13.99 29.98
C ASN A 26 7.46 -12.64 29.23
N LEU A 27 7.16 -12.64 27.94
CA LEU A 27 7.18 -11.45 27.10
C LEU A 27 5.80 -10.81 27.08
N TYR A 28 5.72 -9.56 27.51
CA TYR A 28 4.51 -8.76 27.38
C TYR A 28 4.63 -7.83 26.17
N SER A 29 3.61 -7.84 25.32
CA SER A 29 3.49 -6.90 24.21
C SER A 29 2.06 -6.41 24.07
N ARG A 30 1.89 -5.16 23.67
CA ARG A 30 0.59 -4.53 23.45
C ARG A 30 0.60 -3.69 22.18
N LEU A 31 -0.55 -3.67 21.50
CA LEU A 31 -0.88 -2.66 20.50
C LEU A 31 -1.73 -1.58 21.15
N THR A 32 -1.43 -0.32 20.87
CA THR A 32 -2.14 0.81 21.47
C THR A 32 -2.31 1.92 20.45
N LEU A 33 -3.55 2.37 20.29
CA LEU A 33 -3.86 3.58 19.54
C LEU A 33 -3.75 4.77 20.49
N THR A 34 -2.83 5.69 20.20
CA THR A 34 -2.64 6.89 21.02
C THR A 34 -3.72 7.93 20.75
N SER A 35 -3.88 8.90 21.65
CA SER A 35 -4.79 10.03 21.46
C SER A 35 -4.42 10.91 20.27
N ALA A 36 -3.18 10.84 19.78
CA ALA A 36 -2.71 11.51 18.58
C ALA A 36 -3.04 10.76 17.28
N GLY A 37 -3.65 9.56 17.36
CA GLY A 37 -4.01 8.76 16.19
C GLY A 37 -2.90 7.86 15.63
N SER A 38 -1.82 7.65 16.38
CA SER A 38 -0.73 6.74 16.04
C SER A 38 -1.00 5.34 16.63
N LEU A 39 -0.92 4.30 15.81
CA LEU A 39 -0.96 2.92 16.25
C LEU A 39 0.46 2.44 16.55
N GLU A 40 0.69 2.01 17.79
CA GLU A 40 2.02 1.70 18.29
C GLU A 40 2.04 0.32 18.92
N GLN A 41 3.07 -0.47 18.60
CA GLN A 41 3.34 -1.72 19.29
C GLN A 41 4.47 -1.53 20.29
N PHE A 42 4.23 -1.95 21.52
CA PHE A 42 5.23 -1.93 22.60
C PHE A 42 5.57 -3.34 23.07
N ILE A 43 6.78 -3.48 23.60
CA ILE A 43 7.26 -4.64 24.35
C ILE A 43 7.75 -4.20 25.72
N TRP A 44 7.49 -5.00 26.75
CA TRP A 44 7.94 -4.72 28.10
C TRP A 44 9.40 -5.14 28.27
N ASP A 45 10.24 -4.23 28.73
CA ASP A 45 11.60 -4.54 29.18
C ASP A 45 11.63 -4.72 30.70
N PRO A 46 11.86 -5.96 31.20
CA PRO A 46 11.90 -6.21 32.63
C PRO A 46 13.13 -5.61 33.32
N ILE A 47 14.22 -5.32 32.61
CA ILE A 47 15.45 -4.73 33.17
C ILE A 47 15.26 -3.23 33.36
N GLY A 48 14.84 -2.53 32.29
CA GLY A 48 14.54 -1.10 32.33
C GLY A 48 13.26 -0.75 33.07
N GLN A 49 12.38 -1.73 33.32
CA GLN A 49 11.03 -1.54 33.85
C GLN A 49 10.19 -0.55 33.02
N GLU A 50 10.29 -0.65 31.70
CA GLU A 50 9.64 0.27 30.78
C GLU A 50 9.06 -0.41 29.54
N TRP A 51 8.17 0.31 28.84
CA TRP A 51 7.64 -0.12 27.56
C TRP A 51 8.49 0.44 26.42
N ASN A 52 9.16 -0.45 25.70
CA ASN A 52 9.94 -0.11 24.51
C ASN A 52 9.08 -0.21 23.26
N MET A 53 9.11 0.83 22.43
CA MET A 53 8.35 0.86 21.17
C MET A 53 9.05 -0.01 20.12
N LEU A 54 8.33 -0.99 19.57
CA LEU A 54 8.82 -1.84 18.48
C LEU A 54 8.61 -1.14 17.12
N TRP A 55 7.41 -0.61 16.90
CA TRP A 55 7.07 0.14 15.70
C TRP A 55 5.83 1.01 15.93
N SER A 56 5.64 1.98 15.04
CA SER A 56 4.49 2.87 15.00
C SER A 56 4.03 3.11 13.56
N THR A 57 2.76 3.48 13.40
CA THR A 57 2.20 3.95 12.13
C THR A 57 1.13 5.01 12.36
N PRO A 58 1.07 6.09 11.57
CA PRO A 58 2.00 6.45 10.49
C PRO A 58 3.37 6.90 11.04
N ARG A 59 4.47 6.62 10.31
CA ARG A 59 5.84 6.99 10.72
C ARG A 59 6.41 8.11 9.86
N GLU A 60 6.12 8.06 8.57
CA GLU A 60 6.66 8.95 7.55
C GLU A 60 5.56 9.81 6.93
N LYS A 61 5.90 10.87 6.19
CA LYS A 61 4.82 11.69 5.59
C LYS A 61 4.08 10.90 4.51
N CYS A 62 4.77 10.02 3.79
CA CYS A 62 4.17 9.14 2.79
C CYS A 62 3.20 8.09 3.36
N ASP A 63 3.11 7.95 4.69
CA ASP A 63 2.13 7.05 5.33
C ASP A 63 0.77 7.72 5.54
N TYR A 64 0.68 9.06 5.45
CA TYR A 64 -0.59 9.76 5.53
C TYR A 64 -1.42 9.50 4.29
N TYR A 65 -2.69 9.19 4.54
CA TYR A 65 -3.66 8.84 3.50
C TYR A 65 -3.74 9.90 2.40
N ASP A 66 -3.59 9.43 1.17
CA ASP A 66 -3.79 10.20 -0.07
C ASP A 66 -2.95 11.50 -0.15
N LEU A 67 -1.71 11.47 0.35
CA LEU A 67 -0.83 12.65 0.32
C LEU A 67 -0.60 13.20 -1.10
N CYS A 68 -0.48 12.31 -2.09
CA CYS A 68 -0.10 12.65 -3.46
C CYS A 68 -1.25 12.67 -4.46
N GLY A 69 -2.46 12.29 -4.05
CA GLY A 69 -3.61 12.24 -4.94
C GLY A 69 -3.56 11.09 -5.96
N PRO A 70 -4.55 11.07 -6.89
CA PRO A 70 -4.69 10.01 -7.87
C PRO A 70 -3.55 9.92 -8.88
N TYR A 71 -3.22 8.69 -9.27
CA TYR A 71 -2.21 8.36 -10.29
C TYR A 71 -0.78 8.88 -10.01
N ALA A 72 -0.53 9.27 -8.77
CA ALA A 72 0.79 9.61 -8.25
C ALA A 72 1.18 8.61 -7.16
N TYR A 73 2.48 8.54 -6.87
CA TYR A 73 2.99 7.85 -5.69
C TYR A 73 3.87 8.78 -4.84
N CYS A 74 3.86 8.56 -3.54
CA CYS A 74 4.74 9.23 -2.60
C CYS A 74 6.08 8.51 -2.48
N ASP A 75 7.16 9.28 -2.51
CA ASP A 75 8.53 8.85 -2.28
C ASP A 75 9.21 9.78 -1.28
N GLU A 76 9.67 9.22 -0.17
CA GLU A 76 10.36 9.96 0.89
C GLU A 76 11.72 10.52 0.44
N SER A 77 12.31 9.95 -0.61
CA SER A 77 13.65 10.28 -1.12
C SER A 77 13.64 11.37 -2.19
N THR A 78 12.49 11.79 -2.71
CA THR A 78 12.39 12.79 -3.78
C THR A 78 11.91 14.15 -3.26
N SER A 79 12.25 15.21 -4.01
CA SER A 79 11.71 16.56 -3.83
C SER A 79 11.30 17.12 -5.20
N PRO A 80 9.99 17.29 -5.48
CA PRO A 80 8.85 17.02 -4.61
C PRO A 80 8.68 15.52 -4.27
N ARG A 81 8.02 15.22 -3.15
CA ARG A 81 7.79 13.83 -2.68
C ARG A 81 6.81 13.05 -3.54
N CYS A 82 5.90 13.75 -4.19
CA CYS A 82 4.93 13.13 -5.07
C CYS A 82 5.49 13.05 -6.48
N ASN A 83 5.30 11.89 -7.09
CA ASN A 83 5.78 11.57 -8.42
C ASN A 83 4.62 11.01 -9.24
N CYS A 84 4.37 11.56 -10.43
CA CYS A 84 3.42 10.95 -11.34
C CYS A 84 3.94 9.58 -11.80
N ILE A 85 3.04 8.60 -11.87
CA ILE A 85 3.36 7.28 -12.42
C ILE A 85 3.80 7.42 -13.88
N GLU A 86 4.73 6.58 -14.34
CA GLU A 86 5.15 6.56 -15.74
C GLU A 86 3.93 6.45 -16.67
N GLY A 87 3.87 7.33 -17.68
CA GLY A 87 2.70 7.49 -18.56
C GLY A 87 1.70 8.56 -18.08
N PHE A 88 1.92 9.16 -16.92
CA PHE A 88 1.16 10.28 -16.39
C PHE A 88 2.02 11.54 -16.25
N GLU A 89 1.37 12.70 -16.22
CA GLU A 89 1.98 14.02 -16.04
C GLU A 89 1.15 14.88 -15.09
N PRO A 90 1.75 15.88 -14.42
CA PRO A 90 1.01 16.80 -13.56
C PRO A 90 -0.02 17.60 -14.35
N ASN A 91 -1.24 17.74 -13.84
CA ASN A 91 -2.24 18.64 -14.44
C ASN A 91 -1.76 20.10 -14.48
N ASN A 92 -1.03 20.52 -13.45
CA ASN A 92 -0.43 21.85 -13.35
C ASN A 92 1.06 21.74 -13.00
N PRO A 93 1.97 21.85 -13.98
CA PRO A 93 3.41 21.77 -13.73
C PRO A 93 3.96 22.83 -12.77
N GLN A 94 3.32 24.01 -12.67
CA GLN A 94 3.78 25.11 -11.82
C GLN A 94 3.50 24.83 -10.35
N GLU A 95 2.29 24.35 -10.02
CA GLU A 95 1.93 23.90 -8.66
C GLU A 95 2.73 22.69 -8.24
N TRP A 96 2.95 21.74 -9.17
CA TRP A 96 3.79 20.58 -8.90
C TRP A 96 5.23 20.97 -8.55
N ALA A 97 5.79 21.96 -9.26
CA ALA A 97 7.14 22.47 -9.00
C ALA A 97 7.25 23.28 -7.70
N SER A 98 6.18 23.91 -7.22
CA SER A 98 6.16 24.61 -5.94
C SER A 98 6.00 23.67 -4.74
N GLY A 99 5.79 22.37 -4.97
CA GLY A 99 5.54 21.38 -3.94
C GLY A 99 4.07 21.33 -3.48
N ASP A 100 3.17 22.09 -4.12
CA ASP A 100 1.73 21.91 -3.97
C ASP A 100 1.27 20.73 -4.85
N VAL A 101 1.52 19.55 -4.31
CA VAL A 101 1.32 18.25 -4.95
C VAL A 101 -0.14 17.79 -4.94
N ARG A 102 -1.07 18.65 -4.50
CA ARG A 102 -2.52 18.40 -4.69
C ARG A 102 -2.92 18.39 -6.17
N GLY A 103 -1.99 18.80 -7.05
CA GLY A 103 -2.06 18.73 -8.51
C GLY A 103 -2.07 17.31 -9.06
N ARG A 104 -3.25 16.70 -9.02
CA ARG A 104 -3.66 15.45 -9.71
C ARG A 104 -2.83 15.16 -10.97
N CYS A 105 -2.31 13.95 -11.12
CA CYS A 105 -1.69 13.52 -12.37
C CYS A 105 -2.78 13.10 -13.39
N GLN A 106 -2.58 13.40 -14.67
CA GLN A 106 -3.39 12.90 -15.78
C GLN A 106 -2.58 12.01 -16.70
N ARG A 107 -3.26 11.13 -17.43
CA ARG A 107 -2.62 10.31 -18.46
C ARG A 107 -2.10 11.21 -19.59
N LYS A 108 -0.87 10.96 -20.03
CA LYS A 108 -0.28 11.65 -21.20
C LYS A 108 -1.00 11.29 -22.50
N GLU A 109 -1.46 10.05 -22.59
CA GLU A 109 -2.13 9.52 -23.77
C GLU A 109 -3.48 8.91 -23.40
N ARG A 110 -4.43 8.99 -24.35
CA ARG A 110 -5.73 8.32 -24.20
C ARG A 110 -5.56 6.82 -24.38
N LEU A 111 -6.28 6.05 -23.57
CA LEU A 111 -6.31 4.59 -23.66
C LEU A 111 -7.01 4.13 -24.95
N ASN A 112 -6.55 3.01 -25.48
CA ASN A 112 -7.09 2.31 -26.65
C ASN A 112 -7.37 0.84 -26.30
N CYS A 113 -8.37 0.62 -25.46
CA CYS A 113 -8.80 -0.71 -25.04
C CYS A 113 -9.24 -1.56 -26.25
N PRO A 114 -8.84 -2.84 -26.36
CA PRO A 114 -8.11 -3.66 -25.37
C PRO A 114 -6.58 -3.72 -25.59
N ASP A 115 -6.03 -2.90 -26.48
CA ASP A 115 -4.61 -2.94 -26.86
C ASP A 115 -3.69 -2.17 -25.89
N ASP A 116 -4.25 -1.72 -24.77
CA ASP A 116 -3.55 -1.00 -23.72
C ASP A 116 -2.42 -1.82 -23.09
N LYS A 117 -1.41 -1.11 -22.58
CA LYS A 117 -0.24 -1.69 -21.91
C LYS A 117 -0.20 -1.30 -20.44
N PHE A 118 0.50 -2.11 -19.68
CA PHE A 118 0.69 -1.91 -18.24
C PHE A 118 2.14 -1.58 -17.94
N VAL A 119 2.34 -0.56 -17.11
CA VAL A 119 3.63 -0.30 -16.46
C VAL A 119 3.67 -1.07 -15.15
N ARG A 120 4.79 -1.76 -14.89
CA ARG A 120 5.01 -2.48 -13.64
C ARG A 120 5.62 -1.54 -12.60
N LEU A 121 4.85 -1.20 -11.57
CA LEU A 121 5.37 -0.57 -10.37
C LEU A 121 6.05 -1.62 -9.47
N ARG A 122 7.18 -1.26 -8.86
CA ARG A 122 7.96 -2.13 -7.98
C ARG A 122 8.02 -1.53 -6.58
N THR A 123 7.98 -2.38 -5.57
CA THR A 123 8.19 -1.98 -4.17
C THR A 123 7.22 -0.86 -3.73
N VAL A 124 5.94 -1.01 -4.07
CA VAL A 124 4.89 -0.04 -3.73
C VAL A 124 3.90 -0.62 -2.73
N LYS A 125 3.36 0.26 -1.88
CA LYS A 125 2.07 0.03 -1.21
C LYS A 125 0.99 0.00 -2.30
N LEU A 126 0.14 -1.03 -2.28
CA LEU A 126 -1.00 -1.11 -3.20
C LEU A 126 -1.99 0.05 -2.94
N PRO A 127 -2.65 0.57 -3.98
CA PRO A 127 -3.58 1.68 -3.82
C PRO A 127 -4.80 1.30 -2.98
N ASP A 128 -5.55 2.32 -2.55
CA ASP A 128 -6.85 2.17 -1.88
C ASP A 128 -7.75 1.15 -2.60
N THR A 129 -8.40 0.27 -1.83
CA THR A 129 -9.13 -0.89 -2.36
C THR A 129 -10.66 -0.69 -2.42
N THR A 130 -11.16 0.53 -2.22
CA THR A 130 -12.60 0.85 -2.27
C THR A 130 -13.24 0.46 -3.59
N ALA A 131 -12.52 0.65 -4.71
CA ALA A 131 -12.96 0.28 -6.06
C ALA A 131 -12.15 -0.89 -6.64
N ALA A 132 -11.91 -1.92 -5.82
CA ALA A 132 -11.17 -3.11 -6.22
C ALA A 132 -12.03 -4.38 -6.24
N ILE A 133 -11.75 -5.27 -7.18
CA ILE A 133 -12.36 -6.60 -7.32
C ILE A 133 -11.29 -7.65 -7.03
N VAL A 134 -11.60 -8.60 -6.16
CA VAL A 134 -10.65 -9.64 -5.71
C VAL A 134 -11.11 -11.02 -6.17
N ASP A 135 -10.20 -11.77 -6.80
CA ASP A 135 -10.37 -13.19 -7.11
C ASP A 135 -9.10 -13.96 -6.74
N LYS A 136 -9.15 -14.68 -5.62
CA LYS A 136 -8.01 -15.45 -5.09
C LYS A 136 -7.73 -16.73 -5.89
N THR A 137 -8.61 -17.14 -6.80
CA THR A 137 -8.45 -18.36 -7.61
C THR A 137 -7.61 -18.14 -8.87
N LYS A 138 -7.36 -16.88 -9.24
CA LYS A 138 -6.65 -16.48 -10.44
C LYS A 138 -5.19 -16.20 -10.18
N ASP A 139 -4.36 -16.42 -11.19
CA ASP A 139 -2.96 -16.00 -11.17
C ASP A 139 -2.78 -14.61 -11.79
N LEU A 140 -1.56 -14.09 -11.75
CA LEU A 140 -1.24 -12.76 -12.26
C LEU A 140 -1.43 -12.64 -13.78
N LYS A 141 -1.29 -13.74 -14.52
CA LYS A 141 -1.43 -13.76 -15.99
C LYS A 141 -2.90 -13.65 -16.37
N ASP A 142 -3.78 -14.40 -15.70
CA ASP A 142 -5.22 -14.28 -15.82
C ASP A 142 -5.68 -12.89 -15.41
N CYS A 143 -5.14 -12.36 -14.31
CA CYS A 143 -5.44 -11.01 -13.81
C CYS A 143 -5.15 -9.93 -14.87
N LYS A 144 -4.01 -10.04 -15.57
CA LYS A 144 -3.66 -9.16 -16.69
C LYS A 144 -4.68 -9.24 -17.83
N VAL A 145 -5.09 -10.44 -18.22
CA VAL A 145 -6.06 -10.65 -19.31
C VAL A 145 -7.44 -10.12 -18.93
N MET A 146 -7.89 -10.36 -17.70
CA MET A 146 -9.15 -9.85 -17.18
C MET A 146 -9.18 -8.32 -17.15
N CYS A 147 -8.09 -7.70 -16.67
CA CYS A 147 -7.96 -6.25 -16.65
C CYS A 147 -7.95 -5.67 -18.08
N ALA A 148 -7.15 -6.22 -19.00
CA ALA A 148 -7.08 -5.75 -20.39
C ALA A 148 -8.43 -5.81 -21.14
N ARG A 149 -9.31 -6.76 -20.78
CA ARG A 149 -10.66 -6.88 -21.35
C ARG A 149 -11.68 -5.95 -20.72
N ASN A 150 -11.41 -5.43 -19.53
CA ASN A 150 -12.27 -4.50 -18.84
C ASN A 150 -11.75 -3.08 -19.07
N CYS A 151 -12.38 -2.33 -19.97
CA CYS A 151 -11.92 -0.97 -20.32
C CYS A 151 -12.02 0.06 -19.18
N ASN A 152 -12.65 -0.30 -18.05
CA ASN A 152 -12.63 0.50 -16.83
C ASN A 152 -11.52 0.10 -15.86
N CYS A 153 -10.81 -1.01 -16.12
CA CYS A 153 -9.67 -1.42 -15.31
C CYS A 153 -8.51 -0.45 -15.46
N THR A 154 -7.86 -0.13 -14.35
CA THR A 154 -6.73 0.82 -14.33
C THR A 154 -5.45 0.23 -13.75
N ALA A 155 -5.54 -0.79 -12.90
CA ALA A 155 -4.39 -1.50 -12.35
C ALA A 155 -4.78 -2.92 -11.92
N TYR A 156 -3.78 -3.79 -11.78
CA TYR A 156 -3.95 -5.12 -11.21
C TYR A 156 -2.71 -5.58 -10.44
N ALA A 157 -2.87 -6.48 -9.48
CA ALA A 157 -1.77 -7.06 -8.70
C ALA A 157 -2.15 -8.47 -8.17
N ASN A 158 -1.16 -9.14 -7.55
CA ASN A 158 -1.44 -10.31 -6.71
C ASN A 158 -2.06 -9.88 -5.38
N THR A 159 -2.90 -10.74 -4.79
CA THR A 159 -3.44 -10.54 -3.44
C THR A 159 -2.51 -11.07 -2.36
N ASP A 160 -1.69 -12.06 -2.69
CA ASP A 160 -0.72 -12.67 -1.78
C ASP A 160 0.63 -12.76 -2.51
N ILE A 161 1.70 -12.31 -1.86
CA ILE A 161 3.05 -12.26 -2.42
C ILE A 161 3.89 -13.51 -2.11
N ARG A 162 3.41 -14.41 -1.24
CA ARG A 162 4.11 -15.64 -0.88
C ARG A 162 4.25 -16.56 -2.09
N ASN A 163 5.27 -17.42 -2.06
CA ASN A 163 5.50 -18.47 -3.08
C ASN A 163 5.52 -17.95 -4.54
N GLY A 164 6.00 -16.72 -4.76
CA GLY A 164 6.08 -16.11 -6.09
C GLY A 164 4.83 -15.37 -6.54
N GLY A 165 3.79 -15.30 -5.70
CA GLY A 165 2.58 -14.51 -5.93
C GLY A 165 1.37 -15.35 -6.33
N SER A 166 0.22 -15.07 -5.73
CA SER A 166 -1.06 -15.71 -6.07
C SER A 166 -2.25 -14.77 -5.87
N GLY A 167 -3.39 -15.16 -6.43
CA GLY A 167 -4.61 -14.36 -6.46
C GLY A 167 -4.51 -13.15 -7.38
N CYS A 168 -5.65 -12.50 -7.57
CA CYS A 168 -5.84 -11.35 -8.44
C CYS A 168 -6.64 -10.27 -7.71
N VAL A 169 -6.13 -9.04 -7.76
CA VAL A 169 -6.88 -7.83 -7.41
C VAL A 169 -6.84 -6.89 -8.60
N ILE A 170 -8.00 -6.33 -8.97
CA ILE A 170 -8.20 -5.43 -10.10
C ILE A 170 -8.83 -4.13 -9.60
N TRP A 171 -8.23 -2.99 -9.91
CA TRP A 171 -8.80 -1.68 -9.64
C TRP A 171 -9.60 -1.18 -10.84
N VAL A 172 -10.76 -0.56 -10.56
CA VAL A 172 -11.66 0.01 -11.55
C VAL A 172 -11.76 1.52 -11.33
N GLY A 173 -11.52 2.31 -12.38
CA GLY A 173 -11.51 3.77 -12.29
C GLY A 173 -10.24 4.32 -11.63
N GLY A 174 -10.33 5.50 -10.99
CA GLY A 174 -9.16 6.13 -10.37
C GLY A 174 -8.63 5.35 -9.17
N PHE A 175 -7.31 5.36 -8.99
CA PHE A 175 -6.64 4.81 -7.82
C PHE A 175 -5.71 5.87 -7.21
N ALA A 176 -5.50 5.79 -5.90
CA ALA A 176 -4.75 6.76 -5.13
C ALA A 176 -4.10 6.10 -3.90
N ASP A 177 -3.46 6.90 -3.04
CA ASP A 177 -2.82 6.45 -1.79
C ASP A 177 -1.67 5.45 -1.97
N ILE A 178 -0.89 5.64 -3.04
CA ILE A 178 0.31 4.85 -3.34
C ILE A 178 1.53 5.52 -2.71
N ARG A 179 2.40 4.72 -2.10
CA ARG A 179 3.78 5.10 -1.79
C ARG A 179 4.75 4.03 -2.27
N ASN A 180 5.99 4.41 -2.54
CA ASN A 180 7.06 3.44 -2.72
C ASN A 180 7.80 3.19 -1.39
N TYR A 181 8.57 2.11 -1.38
CA TYR A 181 9.58 1.84 -0.38
C TYR A 181 10.93 1.72 -1.11
N ALA A 182 12.00 2.14 -0.45
CA ALA A 182 13.35 1.95 -0.97
C ALA A 182 13.55 0.46 -1.28
N ALA A 183 14.13 0.16 -2.44
CA ALA A 183 14.55 -1.20 -2.74
C ALA A 183 15.70 -1.56 -1.81
N ASN A 184 15.49 -2.56 -0.94
CA ASN A 184 16.57 -3.24 -0.23
C ASN A 184 17.42 -4.07 -1.20
#